data_AF-A0A836W648-F1
#
_entry.id   AF-A0A836W648-F1
#
_cell.length_a   1.000
_cell.length_b   1.000
_cell.length_c   1.000
_cell.angle_alpha   90.00
_cell.angle_beta   90.00
_cell.angle_gamma   90.00
#
_symmetry.space_group_name_H-M   'P 1'
#
loop_
_entity.id
_entity.type
_entity.pdbx_description
1 polymer ?
#
loop_
_entity_poly.entity_id
_entity_poly.type
_entity_poly.pdbx_seq_one_letter_code
_entity_poly.pdbx_strand_id
1 'polypeptide(L)'
;AKGILEAASLDGVFAELSRLVGTLLDRARGLRGRSVLSLGLEGEVTLGLERFTVERTLEADGLELGSLNPLYQARPLGQSLVVVGDDVAPMVVEKGLVRVTRVRLDRERKTVARGALWTEEYLPPGSLFIGAVAFTKPRNKYCRGTGIESAEDVKRRFLELLGAGGNGASVFYASIGGKETIGKGLMKLMIA
;
A
#
# COMPACT_ATOMS: atom_id res chain seq x y z
N ALA A 1 6.25 -4.62 2.76
CA ALA A 1 5.36 -3.61 2.16
C ALA A 1 4.82 -2.70 3.27
N LYS A 2 4.15 -1.60 2.95
CA LYS A 2 3.45 -0.75 3.92
C LYS A 2 1.97 -0.72 3.55
N GLY A 3 1.09 -0.76 4.53
CA GLY A 3 -0.37 -0.72 4.31
C GLY A 3 -1.01 0.31 5.23
N ILE A 4 -2.03 0.98 4.72
CA ILE A 4 -2.95 1.83 5.47
C ILE A 4 -4.29 1.11 5.47
N LEU A 5 -4.86 0.92 6.65
CA LEU A 5 -6.18 0.33 6.83
C LEU A 5 -6.99 1.30 7.68
N GLU A 6 -7.98 1.98 7.13
CA GLU A 6 -8.84 2.84 7.96
C GLU A 6 -10.09 2.08 8.42
N ALA A 7 -10.45 2.28 9.70
CA ALA A 7 -11.54 1.60 10.37
C ALA A 7 -12.88 2.33 10.12
N ALA A 8 -13.62 1.90 9.08
CA ALA A 8 -15.00 2.28 8.71
C ALA A 8 -15.41 3.73 8.98
N SER A 9 -14.50 4.65 8.71
CA SER A 9 -14.71 6.08 8.76
C SER A 9 -14.04 6.55 7.49
N LEU A 10 -14.75 7.33 6.68
CA LEU A 10 -14.18 7.95 5.49
C LEU A 10 -13.61 9.30 5.90
N ASP A 11 -13.02 9.36 7.10
CA ASP A 11 -12.70 10.60 7.78
C ASP A 11 -11.16 10.63 7.95
N GLY A 12 -10.61 11.53 8.76
CA GLY A 12 -9.17 11.51 9.09
C GLY A 12 -8.20 11.38 7.90
N VAL A 13 -7.24 10.46 8.04
CA VAL A 13 -6.10 10.31 7.11
C VAL A 13 -6.52 9.67 5.79
N PHE A 14 -7.47 8.73 5.79
CA PHE A 14 -7.98 8.14 4.54
C PHE A 14 -8.73 9.17 3.70
N ALA A 15 -9.50 10.07 4.31
CA ALA A 15 -10.20 11.14 3.58
C ALA A 15 -9.20 12.07 2.88
N GLU A 16 -8.16 12.49 3.60
CA GLU A 16 -7.09 13.33 3.07
C GLU A 16 -6.36 12.63 1.92
N LEU A 17 -5.96 11.37 2.13
CA LEU A 17 -5.28 10.59 1.12
C LEU A 17 -6.16 10.29 -0.09
N SER A 18 -7.45 10.01 0.11
CA SER A 18 -8.40 9.80 -0.98
C SER A 18 -8.62 11.08 -1.79
N ARG A 19 -8.71 12.24 -1.12
CA ARG A 19 -8.81 13.55 -1.78
C ARG A 19 -7.55 13.89 -2.56
N LEU A 20 -6.39 13.58 -1.99
CA LEU A 20 -5.10 13.72 -2.65
C LEU A 20 -5.04 12.85 -3.91
N VAL A 21 -5.31 11.55 -3.80
CA VAL A 21 -5.32 10.62 -4.93
C VAL A 21 -6.32 11.08 -5.98
N GLY A 22 -7.53 11.49 -5.58
CA GLY A 22 -8.53 12.05 -6.49
C GLY A 22 -8.02 13.28 -7.24
N THR A 23 -7.38 14.21 -6.55
CA THR A 23 -6.78 15.41 -7.15
C THR A 23 -5.68 15.04 -8.16
N LEU A 24 -4.80 14.11 -7.80
CA LEU A 24 -3.72 13.63 -8.67
C LEU A 24 -4.28 12.95 -9.93
N LEU A 25 -5.28 12.07 -9.76
CA LEU A 25 -5.94 11.39 -10.87
C LEU A 25 -6.66 12.37 -11.79
N ASP A 26 -7.36 13.37 -11.24
CA ASP A 26 -8.04 14.40 -12.01
C ASP A 26 -7.06 15.25 -12.82
N ARG A 27 -5.91 15.61 -12.24
CA ARG A 27 -4.84 16.36 -12.94
C ARG A 27 -4.08 15.51 -13.95
N ALA A 28 -4.02 14.20 -13.73
CA ALA A 28 -3.43 13.21 -14.62
C ALA A 28 -4.38 12.79 -15.76
N ARG A 29 -5.63 13.24 -15.77
CA ARG A 29 -6.57 12.94 -16.87
C ARG A 29 -5.98 13.38 -18.20
N GLY A 30 -6.09 12.48 -19.17
CA GLY A 30 -5.62 12.69 -20.54
C GLY A 30 -4.14 12.38 -20.75
N LEU A 31 -3.36 12.06 -19.70
CA LEU A 31 -2.02 11.50 -19.89
C LEU A 31 -2.12 10.18 -20.64
N ARG A 32 -1.24 10.01 -21.63
CA ARG A 32 -1.13 8.79 -22.44
C ARG A 32 0.33 8.53 -22.79
N GLY A 33 0.64 7.27 -23.07
CA GLY A 33 1.96 6.85 -23.50
C GLY A 33 3.03 7.22 -22.49
N ARG A 34 4.08 7.91 -22.95
CA ARG A 34 5.26 8.24 -22.13
C ARG A 34 5.19 9.59 -21.42
N SER A 35 4.02 10.22 -21.38
CA SER A 35 3.80 11.43 -20.59
C SER A 35 3.44 11.08 -19.15
N VAL A 36 4.00 11.83 -18.20
CA VAL A 36 3.68 11.69 -16.77
C VAL A 36 3.40 13.03 -16.11
N LEU A 37 2.68 12.97 -15.00
CA LEU A 37 2.58 14.06 -14.06
C LEU A 37 3.52 13.79 -12.89
N SER A 38 4.27 14.79 -12.47
CA SER A 38 5.15 14.71 -11.31
C SER A 38 4.71 15.69 -10.22
N LEU A 39 5.16 15.43 -9.00
CA LEU A 39 5.28 16.48 -7.99
C LEU A 39 6.75 16.90 -7.95
N GLY A 40 7.04 18.14 -8.29
CA GLY A 40 8.38 18.75 -8.16
C GLY A 40 9.52 18.18 -9.02
N LEU A 41 9.25 17.31 -9.99
CA LEU A 41 10.27 16.83 -10.95
C LEU A 41 10.04 17.46 -12.32
N GLU A 42 11.11 17.75 -13.05
CA GLU A 42 11.04 18.31 -14.40
C GLU A 42 11.87 17.48 -15.39
N GLY A 43 11.56 17.60 -16.68
CA GLY A 43 12.32 16.95 -17.75
C GLY A 43 11.96 15.47 -17.92
N GLU A 44 12.96 14.60 -17.87
CA GLU A 44 12.80 13.15 -18.08
C GLU A 44 12.89 12.41 -16.74
N VAL A 45 11.96 11.50 -16.50
CA VAL A 45 11.98 10.58 -15.35
C VAL A 45 12.08 9.15 -15.84
N THR A 46 12.81 8.32 -15.10
CA THR A 46 12.94 6.88 -15.41
C THR A 46 12.13 6.07 -14.42
N LEU A 47 11.21 5.26 -14.93
CA LEU A 47 10.44 4.29 -14.15
C LEU A 47 10.88 2.88 -14.57
N GLY A 48 11.59 2.19 -13.66
CA GLY A 48 12.23 0.91 -13.99
C GLY A 48 13.33 1.08 -15.03
N LEU A 49 13.09 0.58 -16.25
CA LEU A 49 14.00 0.70 -17.39
C LEU A 49 13.47 1.63 -18.50
N GLU A 50 12.30 2.23 -18.27
CA GLU A 50 11.63 3.07 -19.27
C GLU A 50 11.72 4.55 -18.91
N ARG A 51 11.88 5.36 -19.96
CA ARG A 51 11.96 6.82 -19.85
C ARG A 51 10.59 7.42 -20.15
N PHE A 52 10.22 8.39 -19.34
CA PHE A 52 8.99 9.14 -19.41
C PHE A 52 9.30 10.63 -19.38
N THR A 53 8.52 11.42 -20.09
CA THR A 53 8.62 12.87 -20.10
C THR A 53 7.61 13.45 -19.13
N VAL A 54 8.07 14.34 -18.25
CA VAL A 54 7.16 15.10 -17.39
C VAL A 54 6.42 16.12 -18.25
N GLU A 55 5.11 15.92 -18.40
CA GLU A 55 4.23 16.85 -19.12
C GLU A 55 3.69 17.92 -18.18
N ARG A 56 3.48 17.57 -16.92
CA ARG A 56 2.87 18.44 -15.91
C ARG A 56 3.59 18.27 -14.58
N THR A 57 3.92 19.38 -13.96
CA THR A 57 4.46 19.42 -12.60
C THR A 57 3.43 20.08 -11.69
N LEU A 58 3.08 19.43 -10.60
CA LEU A 58 2.30 20.04 -9.53
C LEU A 58 3.26 20.53 -8.45
N GLU A 59 3.04 21.75 -7.98
CA GLU A 59 3.61 22.19 -6.72
C GLU A 59 2.91 21.44 -5.57
N ALA A 60 3.67 21.08 -4.54
CA ALA A 60 3.15 20.38 -3.37
C ALA A 60 2.27 21.28 -2.47
N ASP A 61 2.03 22.53 -2.87
CA ASP A 61 1.25 23.50 -2.12
C ASP A 61 -0.22 23.06 -1.99
N GLY A 62 -0.67 22.91 -0.74
CA GLY A 62 -1.99 22.39 -0.38
C GLY A 62 -2.07 20.86 -0.25
N LEU A 63 -0.96 20.16 -0.46
CA LEU A 63 -0.84 18.72 -0.27
C LEU A 63 -0.18 18.44 1.08
N GLU A 64 -0.97 18.17 2.13
CA GLU A 64 -0.47 17.76 3.44
C GLU A 64 0.10 16.33 3.40
N LEU A 65 1.16 16.12 2.62
CA LEU A 65 1.90 14.86 2.49
C LEU A 65 2.62 14.47 3.79
N GLY A 66 2.70 15.41 4.75
CA GLY A 66 3.25 15.22 6.09
C GLY A 66 2.48 14.18 6.91
N SER A 67 1.16 14.02 6.73
CA SER A 67 0.38 12.98 7.41
C SER A 67 0.71 11.57 6.88
N LEU A 68 1.30 11.48 5.68
CA LEU A 68 1.80 10.24 5.08
C LEU A 68 3.26 9.93 5.42
N ASN A 69 3.96 10.88 6.06
CA ASN A 69 5.37 10.80 6.46
C ASN A 69 5.73 9.56 7.32
N PRO A 70 4.85 8.98 8.17
CA PRO A 70 5.17 7.72 8.86
C PRO A 70 5.47 6.55 7.89
N LEU A 71 5.10 6.67 6.61
CA LEU A 71 5.22 5.63 5.59
C LEU A 71 6.35 5.89 4.58
N TYR A 72 6.92 7.10 4.53
CA TYR A 72 7.95 7.46 3.55
C TYR A 72 9.19 8.04 4.24
N GLN A 73 9.82 7.25 5.10
CA GLN A 73 11.05 7.66 5.82
C GLN A 73 12.30 7.79 4.92
N ALA A 74 12.24 7.38 3.64
CA ALA A 74 13.43 7.31 2.79
C ALA A 74 13.61 8.55 1.87
N ARG A 75 12.53 9.15 1.36
CA ARG A 75 12.57 10.35 0.51
C ARG A 75 11.26 11.14 0.59
N PRO A 76 11.28 12.48 0.48
CA PRO A 76 10.08 13.28 0.35
C PRO A 76 9.22 12.83 -0.84
N LEU A 77 7.91 12.69 -0.61
CA LEU A 77 6.95 12.30 -1.66
C LEU A 77 6.93 13.29 -2.83
N GLY A 78 7.06 14.59 -2.53
CA GLY A 78 7.15 15.65 -3.54
C GLY A 78 8.41 15.64 -4.41
N GLN A 79 9.29 14.64 -4.28
CA GLN A 79 10.45 14.43 -5.15
C GLN A 79 10.53 12.99 -5.67
N SER A 80 9.51 12.17 -5.41
CA SER A 80 9.54 10.73 -5.71
C SER A 80 8.19 10.17 -6.18
N LEU A 81 7.13 10.98 -6.19
CA LEU A 81 5.82 10.59 -6.71
C LEU A 81 5.67 11.01 -8.17
N VAL A 82 5.35 10.03 -9.02
CA VAL A 82 5.04 10.20 -10.43
C VAL A 82 3.71 9.50 -10.70
N VAL A 83 2.84 10.16 -11.45
CA VAL A 83 1.54 9.65 -11.89
C VAL A 83 1.60 9.40 -13.39
N VAL A 84 1.26 8.18 -13.79
CA VAL A 84 1.29 7.72 -15.18
C VAL A 84 -0.12 7.57 -15.73
N GLY A 85 -0.29 7.55 -17.05
CA GLY A 85 -1.58 7.28 -17.68
C GLY A 85 -2.05 5.83 -17.47
N ASP A 86 -3.37 5.62 -17.46
CA ASP A 86 -3.99 4.30 -17.27
C ASP A 86 -3.59 3.28 -18.35
N ASP A 87 -3.20 3.75 -19.53
CA ASP A 87 -2.73 2.90 -20.64
C ASP A 87 -1.34 2.29 -20.39
N VAL A 88 -0.52 2.94 -19.56
CA VAL A 88 0.83 2.47 -19.21
C VAL A 88 0.93 1.96 -17.77
N ALA A 89 0.01 2.33 -16.88
CA ALA A 89 0.02 1.92 -15.48
C ALA A 89 0.13 0.39 -15.27
N PRO A 90 -0.64 -0.46 -15.97
CA PRO A 90 -0.53 -1.91 -15.81
C PRO A 90 0.88 -2.44 -16.13
N MET A 91 1.50 -1.91 -17.18
CA MET A 91 2.86 -2.29 -17.58
C MET A 91 3.88 -1.86 -16.53
N VAL A 92 3.77 -0.64 -16.00
CA VAL A 92 4.66 -0.12 -14.95
C VAL A 92 4.55 -0.97 -13.68
N VAL A 93 3.32 -1.30 -13.26
CA VAL A 93 3.07 -2.14 -12.08
C VAL A 93 3.63 -3.54 -12.28
N GLU A 94 3.34 -4.17 -13.43
CA GLU A 94 3.77 -5.53 -13.77
C GLU A 94 5.30 -5.67 -13.79
N LYS A 95 6.01 -4.65 -14.28
CA LYS A 95 7.48 -4.60 -14.27
C LYS A 95 8.07 -4.27 -12.90
N GLY A 96 7.29 -3.68 -12.01
CA GLY A 96 7.68 -3.41 -10.63
C GLY A 96 7.67 -4.65 -9.72
N LEU A 97 7.01 -5.73 -10.14
CA LEU A 97 6.93 -6.98 -9.38
C LEU A 97 8.26 -7.74 -9.39
N VAL A 98 8.59 -8.37 -8.27
CA VAL A 98 9.83 -9.13 -8.10
C VAL A 98 9.55 -10.61 -8.33
N ARG A 99 10.09 -11.17 -9.41
CA ARG A 99 9.96 -12.60 -9.74
C ARG A 99 11.23 -13.35 -9.36
N VAL A 100 11.08 -14.39 -8.55
CA VAL A 100 12.20 -15.18 -8.02
C VAL A 100 12.00 -16.64 -8.38
N THR A 101 12.93 -17.18 -9.15
CA THR A 101 13.00 -18.62 -9.41
C THR A 101 13.66 -19.31 -8.24
N ARG A 102 13.05 -20.38 -7.72
CA ARG A 102 13.53 -21.13 -6.56
C ARG A 102 13.65 -22.60 -6.89
N VAL A 103 14.58 -23.22 -6.19
CA VAL A 103 14.83 -24.65 -6.26
C VAL A 103 14.90 -25.26 -4.88
N ARG A 104 14.60 -26.55 -4.79
CA ARG A 104 15.01 -27.39 -3.66
C ARG A 104 16.22 -28.21 -4.09
N LEU A 105 17.30 -28.14 -3.31
CA LEU A 105 18.50 -28.93 -3.54
C LEU A 105 18.37 -30.32 -2.88
N ASP A 106 18.85 -31.34 -3.59
CA ASP A 106 19.26 -32.61 -3.01
C ASP A 106 20.50 -32.36 -2.14
N ARG A 107 20.44 -32.72 -0.85
CA ARG A 107 21.48 -32.36 0.12
C ARG A 107 22.78 -33.16 -0.07
N GLU A 108 22.70 -34.37 -0.59
CA GLU A 108 23.86 -35.24 -0.79
C GLU A 108 24.58 -34.87 -2.09
N ARG A 109 23.82 -34.74 -3.18
CA ARG A 109 24.37 -34.50 -4.52
C ARG A 109 24.65 -33.03 -4.81
N LYS A 110 24.07 -32.11 -4.02
CA LYS A 110 24.08 -30.65 -4.25
C LYS A 110 23.54 -30.24 -5.63
N THR A 111 22.66 -31.07 -6.19
CA THR A 111 21.95 -30.78 -7.45
C THR A 111 20.48 -30.45 -7.16
N VAL A 112 19.78 -29.86 -8.13
CA VAL A 112 18.34 -29.61 -8.01
C VAL A 112 17.60 -30.95 -7.92
N ALA A 113 16.69 -31.07 -6.94
CA ALA A 113 15.85 -32.25 -6.79
C ALA A 113 14.79 -32.31 -7.91
N ARG A 114 14.44 -33.53 -8.33
CA ARG A 114 13.45 -33.74 -9.40
C ARG A 114 12.12 -33.05 -9.07
N GLY A 115 11.59 -32.29 -10.03
CA GLY A 115 10.31 -31.57 -9.90
C GLY A 115 10.33 -30.40 -8.90
N ALA A 116 11.50 -29.98 -8.42
CA ALA A 116 11.60 -28.95 -7.38
C ALA A 116 12.24 -27.66 -7.90
N LEU A 117 11.70 -27.15 -9.02
CA LEU A 117 12.00 -25.85 -9.62
C LEU A 117 10.66 -25.12 -9.84
N TRP A 118 10.54 -23.89 -9.34
CA TRP A 118 9.33 -23.09 -9.49
C TRP A 118 9.66 -21.59 -9.42
N THR A 119 8.71 -20.74 -9.83
CA THR A 119 8.84 -19.28 -9.73
C THR A 119 7.80 -18.72 -8.77
N GLU A 120 8.22 -17.76 -7.95
CA GLU A 120 7.37 -17.02 -7.02
C GLU A 120 7.39 -15.54 -7.41
N GLU A 121 6.28 -14.85 -7.17
CA GLU A 121 6.14 -13.41 -7.41
C GLU A 121 5.92 -12.68 -6.09
N TYR A 122 6.55 -11.51 -5.95
CA TYR A 122 6.55 -10.70 -4.74
C TYR A 122 6.31 -9.23 -5.05
N LEU A 123 5.60 -8.58 -4.14
CA LEU A 123 5.53 -7.13 -4.08
C LEU A 123 6.85 -6.55 -3.55
N PRO A 124 7.40 -5.50 -4.18
CA PRO A 124 8.64 -4.89 -3.72
C PRO A 124 8.47 -4.23 -2.34
N PRO A 125 9.55 -4.15 -1.53
CA PRO A 125 9.56 -3.29 -0.35
C PRO A 125 9.26 -1.84 -0.73
N GLY A 126 8.48 -1.15 0.09
CA GLY A 126 8.05 0.22 -0.19
C GLY A 126 6.71 0.35 -0.93
N SER A 127 6.13 -0.73 -1.44
CA SER A 127 4.74 -0.70 -1.94
C SER A 127 3.78 -0.24 -0.83
N LEU A 128 2.91 0.70 -1.17
CA LEU A 128 1.85 1.22 -0.31
C LEU A 128 0.51 0.62 -0.72
N PHE A 129 -0.24 0.10 0.25
CA PHE A 129 -1.62 -0.34 0.09
C PHE A 129 -2.55 0.54 0.90
N ILE A 130 -3.74 0.77 0.38
CA ILE A 130 -4.79 1.52 1.05
C ILE A 130 -6.05 0.65 1.02
N GLY A 131 -6.70 0.50 2.17
CA GLY A 131 -7.94 -0.26 2.29
C GLY A 131 -8.82 0.28 3.42
N ALA A 132 -10.07 -0.17 3.42
CA ALA A 132 -11.05 0.16 4.44
C ALA A 132 -11.59 -1.13 5.07
N VAL A 133 -11.84 -1.09 6.38
CA VAL A 133 -12.57 -2.13 7.10
C VAL A 133 -13.99 -1.62 7.33
N ALA A 134 -15.03 -2.40 7.02
CA ALA A 134 -16.41 -2.02 7.31
C ALA A 134 -16.94 -2.80 8.53
N PHE A 135 -17.55 -2.10 9.49
CA PHE A 135 -18.17 -2.73 10.65
C PHE A 135 -19.69 -2.85 10.45
N THR A 136 -20.24 -3.95 10.93
CA THR A 136 -21.68 -4.22 10.88
C THR A 136 -22.15 -4.73 12.23
N LYS A 137 -23.45 -4.65 12.48
CA LYS A 137 -24.07 -5.19 13.68
C LYS A 137 -23.70 -6.67 13.85
N PRO A 138 -23.21 -7.11 15.02
CA PRO A 138 -22.84 -8.49 15.24
C PRO A 138 -24.08 -9.40 15.13
N ARG A 139 -23.92 -10.51 14.39
CA ARG A 139 -24.98 -11.53 14.18
C ARG A 139 -24.73 -12.83 14.95
N ASN A 140 -23.60 -12.92 15.64
CA ASN A 140 -23.21 -14.14 16.34
C ASN A 140 -23.98 -14.27 17.67
N LYS A 141 -24.56 -15.46 17.92
CA LYS A 141 -25.28 -15.77 19.17
C LYS A 141 -24.42 -15.58 20.42
N TYR A 142 -23.09 -15.72 20.31
CA TYR A 142 -22.16 -15.54 21.42
C TYR A 142 -21.92 -14.07 21.80
N CYS A 143 -22.41 -13.10 21.01
CA CYS A 143 -22.36 -11.68 21.35
C CYS A 143 -23.48 -11.25 22.31
N ARG A 144 -24.43 -12.14 22.64
CA ARG A 144 -25.49 -11.84 23.63
C ARG A 144 -24.86 -11.67 25.01
N GLY A 145 -25.17 -10.55 25.67
CA GLY A 145 -24.66 -10.26 27.02
C GLY A 145 -23.21 -9.75 27.06
N THR A 146 -22.56 -9.54 25.92
CA THR A 146 -21.19 -8.96 25.88
C THR A 146 -21.20 -7.42 25.83
N GLY A 147 -22.37 -6.78 25.76
CA GLY A 147 -22.50 -5.33 25.58
C GLY A 147 -22.05 -4.82 24.20
N ILE A 148 -21.91 -5.70 23.21
CA ILE A 148 -21.57 -5.34 21.81
C ILE A 148 -22.80 -5.57 20.96
N GLU A 149 -23.57 -4.51 20.70
CA GLU A 149 -24.89 -4.62 20.06
C GLU A 149 -25.01 -3.83 18.76
N SER A 150 -24.10 -2.87 18.54
CA SER A 150 -24.06 -2.00 17.37
C SER A 150 -22.78 -2.19 16.54
N ALA A 151 -22.75 -1.61 15.33
CA ALA A 151 -21.53 -1.60 14.51
C ALA A 151 -20.43 -0.72 15.17
N GLU A 152 -20.85 0.32 15.87
CA GLU A 152 -20.02 1.25 16.63
C GLU A 152 -19.34 0.54 17.80
N ASP A 153 -20.05 -0.35 18.51
CA ASP A 153 -19.45 -1.16 19.57
C ASP A 153 -18.39 -2.11 19.01
N VAL A 154 -18.64 -2.71 17.84
CA VAL A 154 -17.66 -3.58 17.16
C VAL A 154 -16.44 -2.76 16.75
N LYS A 155 -16.64 -1.58 16.16
CA LYS A 155 -15.55 -0.65 15.80
C LYS A 155 -14.71 -0.30 17.03
N ARG A 156 -15.35 0.16 18.11
CA ARG A 156 -14.66 0.52 19.36
C ARG A 156 -13.85 -0.65 19.88
N ARG A 157 -14.45 -1.84 19.97
CA ARG A 157 -13.75 -3.03 20.48
C ARG A 157 -12.59 -3.47 19.57
N PHE A 158 -12.77 -3.38 18.26
CA PHE A 158 -11.71 -3.68 17.29
C PHE A 158 -10.52 -2.72 17.46
N LEU A 159 -10.78 -1.41 17.58
CA LEU A 159 -9.75 -0.41 17.82
C LEU A 159 -9.04 -0.64 19.16
N GLU A 160 -9.77 -0.93 20.24
CA GLU A 160 -9.18 -1.29 21.54
C GLU A 160 -8.22 -2.48 21.44
N LEU A 161 -8.62 -3.56 20.73
CA LEU A 161 -7.79 -4.75 20.55
C LEU A 161 -6.49 -4.49 19.79
N LEU A 162 -6.50 -3.47 18.93
CA LEU A 162 -5.33 -3.05 18.17
C LEU A 162 -4.50 -1.99 18.89
N GLY A 163 -4.87 -1.64 20.13
CA GLY A 163 -4.21 -0.58 20.90
C GLY A 163 -4.54 0.83 20.39
N ALA A 164 -5.60 0.97 19.60
CA ALA A 164 -6.00 2.19 18.89
C ALA A 164 -7.10 3.00 19.55
N GLY A 165 -7.37 2.77 20.84
CA GLY A 165 -8.45 3.43 21.58
C GLY A 165 -8.22 4.90 21.95
N GLY A 166 -7.19 5.56 21.42
CA GLY A 166 -6.91 6.99 21.65
C GLY A 166 -7.20 7.87 20.43
N ASN A 167 -7.20 9.20 20.59
CA ASN A 167 -7.44 10.21 19.53
C ASN A 167 -6.34 10.28 18.43
N GLY A 168 -5.63 9.18 18.13
CA GLY A 168 -4.48 9.18 17.23
C GLY A 168 -4.33 7.90 16.43
N ALA A 169 -3.71 8.02 15.25
CA ALA A 169 -3.43 6.90 14.36
C ALA A 169 -2.55 5.86 15.06
N SER A 170 -2.96 4.60 14.97
CA SER A 170 -2.25 3.47 15.56
C SER A 170 -1.44 2.73 14.53
N VAL A 171 -0.17 2.52 14.87
CA VAL A 171 0.81 1.89 13.99
C VAL A 171 1.23 0.56 14.58
N PHE A 172 1.08 -0.51 13.81
CA PHE A 172 1.53 -1.84 14.20
C PHE A 172 2.15 -2.58 13.02
N TYR A 173 2.72 -3.75 13.31
CA TYR A 173 3.35 -4.61 12.32
C TYR A 173 2.62 -5.94 12.27
N ALA A 174 2.38 -6.45 11.07
CA ALA A 174 1.77 -7.75 10.85
C ALA A 174 2.49 -8.51 9.73
N SER A 175 2.48 -9.83 9.81
CA SER A 175 2.87 -10.70 8.71
C SER A 175 1.63 -11.02 7.88
N ILE A 176 1.62 -10.61 6.61
CA ILE A 176 0.53 -10.83 5.67
C ILE A 176 1.02 -11.69 4.50
N GLY A 177 0.25 -12.72 4.17
CA GLY A 177 0.57 -13.64 3.09
C GLY A 177 1.39 -14.84 3.56
N GLY A 178 2.13 -15.46 2.64
CA GLY A 178 2.93 -16.65 2.90
C GLY A 178 4.44 -16.37 2.95
N LYS A 179 5.21 -17.46 3.10
CA LYS A 179 6.69 -17.43 3.07
C LYS A 179 7.32 -16.60 4.20
N GLU A 180 6.63 -16.50 5.33
CA GLU A 180 7.09 -15.82 6.54
C GLU A 180 8.46 -16.33 7.01
N THR A 181 8.69 -17.64 6.97
CA THR A 181 9.96 -18.27 7.40
C THR A 181 11.19 -17.83 6.62
N ILE A 182 11.01 -17.19 5.46
CA ILE A 182 12.09 -16.58 4.67
C ILE A 182 12.01 -15.04 4.63
N GLY A 183 11.35 -14.46 5.64
CA GLY A 183 11.26 -13.02 5.86
C GLY A 183 10.40 -12.28 4.84
N LYS A 184 9.34 -12.93 4.31
CA LYS A 184 8.37 -12.29 3.41
C LYS A 184 7.07 -12.03 4.16
N GLY A 185 6.34 -10.99 3.75
CA GLY A 185 5.02 -10.67 4.29
C GLY A 185 5.00 -9.62 5.41
N LEU A 186 6.13 -9.17 5.94
CA LEU A 186 6.15 -8.14 6.97
C LEU A 186 5.61 -6.80 6.43
N MET A 187 4.59 -6.28 7.10
CA MET A 187 3.90 -5.04 6.75
C MET A 187 3.77 -4.12 7.96
N LYS A 188 4.07 -2.84 7.75
CA LYS A 188 3.68 -1.76 8.68
C LYS A 188 2.25 -1.37 8.34
N LEU A 189 1.34 -1.48 9.29
CA LEU A 189 -0.06 -1.12 9.18
C LEU A 189 -0.33 0.14 10.00
N MET A 190 -1.04 1.08 9.39
CA MET A 190 -1.56 2.27 10.06
C MET A 190 -3.08 2.20 10.04
N ILE A 191 -3.68 2.27 11.22
CA ILE A 191 -5.12 2.48 11.38
C ILE A 191 -5.33 3.90 11.87
N ALA A 192 -6.00 4.68 11.02
CA ALA A 192 -6.52 5.99 11.35
C ALA A 192 -8.01 5.88 11.69
#